data_AF-A0A510NVB4-F1
#
_entry.id   AF-A0A510NVB4-F1
#
_cell.length_a   1.000
_cell.length_b   1.000
_cell.length_c   1.000
_cell.angle_alpha   90.00
_cell.angle_beta   90.00
_cell.angle_gamma   90.00
#
_symmetry.space_group_name_H-M   'P 1'
#
loop_
_entity.id
_entity.type
_entity.pdbx_description
1 polymer ?
#
loop_
_entity_poly.entity_id
_entity_poly.type
_entity_poly.pdbx_seq_one_letter_code
_entity_poly.pdbx_strand_id
1 'polypeptide(L)'
;MVFIGIPKNYTTSPSSFIGTPSLTINHEAVVDLDSSNAFEGPEKLLEVWFGPAADNLLGGTDPRGLKAVPAEIWKDMLDLVNCKVLSIVESDDVDAYLLSESSMFVWRHKLILKTCGTTTLLSGLPRILEIAALFAGFPKSTAPPCRNLSVAAAPYRVFYSRKNFLFPDRQRGPHRSWRDEVKNLDKLFANGSAYMIGKMNGEHWYLYLTEPHTSLTPPASPPRDTETRVLNIPEGLESRRANTGSHEENDETLEILMTDLEEENAEQFYLDHASAVADLRYRKLEKEKDELVDVFSNTSSDMSDPDSDGEQQHTLPPELTTEGHALGTVVSESCGLSDVYPSSRYPDSRIDAYLFTPCGFSANGVVPAPDGKSGTHYFTVHVTPEPQCSYASFETNVPHAQSGRETADIVKHVVDIFKPGRFTVTLFEAKPVMATEESLSEKKYDRSAILRAQKMENIPGYRRVDRIVHDLDGYDLVFRYYERNDWKGGAPRIGEY
;
A
#
# COMPACT_ATOMS: atom_id res chain seq x y z
N MET A 1 -15.59 -52.71 -16.91
CA MET A 1 -14.22 -52.23 -16.63
C MET A 1 -13.99 -51.01 -17.52
N VAL A 2 -14.38 -49.84 -17.04
CA VAL A 2 -14.30 -48.58 -17.79
C VAL A 2 -13.07 -47.84 -17.29
N PHE A 3 -12.23 -47.42 -18.22
CA PHE A 3 -10.91 -46.83 -17.99
C PHE A 3 -11.08 -45.45 -17.34
N ILE A 4 -10.82 -45.36 -16.02
CA ILE A 4 -10.78 -44.10 -15.27
C ILE A 4 -9.35 -43.56 -15.40
N GLY A 5 -9.07 -42.94 -16.55
CA GLY A 5 -7.83 -42.20 -16.78
C GLY A 5 -8.18 -40.74 -17.05
N ILE A 6 -7.77 -39.84 -16.15
CA ILE A 6 -7.87 -38.39 -16.35
C ILE A 6 -7.02 -38.03 -17.59
N PRO A 7 -7.57 -37.33 -18.60
CA PRO A 7 -6.80 -36.90 -19.76
C PRO A 7 -5.67 -35.96 -19.33
N LYS A 8 -4.43 -36.27 -19.73
CA LYS A 8 -3.21 -35.52 -19.33
C LYS A 8 -3.11 -34.07 -19.82
N ASN A 9 -4.14 -33.53 -20.49
CA ASN A 9 -4.11 -32.20 -21.10
C ASN A 9 -5.33 -31.33 -20.72
N TYR A 10 -5.88 -31.46 -19.51
CA TYR A 10 -6.90 -30.53 -19.01
C TYR A 10 -6.26 -29.43 -18.15
N THR A 11 -5.34 -28.68 -18.75
CA THR A 11 -4.78 -27.43 -18.20
C THR A 11 -5.06 -26.32 -19.21
N THR A 12 -6.33 -25.98 -19.39
CA THR A 12 -6.73 -24.73 -20.04
C THR A 12 -7.89 -24.13 -19.26
N SER A 13 -7.58 -23.68 -18.04
CA SER A 13 -8.27 -22.51 -17.48
C SER A 13 -7.83 -21.27 -18.29
N PRO A 14 -8.69 -20.26 -18.48
CA PRO A 14 -8.35 -19.05 -19.25
C PRO A 14 -7.22 -18.18 -18.64
N SER A 15 -6.59 -18.61 -17.56
CA SER A 15 -5.59 -17.88 -16.78
C SER A 15 -4.14 -18.07 -17.24
N SER A 16 -3.91 -18.50 -18.49
CA SER A 16 -2.56 -18.70 -19.06
C SER A 16 -2.18 -17.65 -20.11
N PHE A 17 -2.80 -16.47 -20.07
CA PHE A 17 -2.32 -15.30 -20.81
C PHE A 17 -1.07 -14.72 -20.11
N ILE A 18 -0.01 -14.53 -20.90
CA ILE A 18 1.21 -13.80 -20.53
C ILE A 18 0.79 -12.42 -19.99
N GLY A 19 1.12 -12.11 -18.72
CA GLY A 19 0.78 -10.85 -18.04
C GLY A 19 -0.23 -10.95 -16.89
N THR A 20 -0.78 -12.13 -16.58
CA THR A 20 -1.68 -12.30 -15.42
C THR A 20 -0.88 -12.43 -14.11
N PRO A 21 -1.22 -11.72 -13.02
CA PRO A 21 -0.47 -11.81 -11.77
C PRO A 21 -0.55 -13.22 -11.12
N SER A 22 0.56 -13.71 -10.55
CA SER A 22 0.64 -14.98 -9.84
C SER A 22 0.69 -14.80 -8.32
N LEU A 23 -0.03 -15.63 -7.57
CA LEU A 23 -0.12 -15.59 -6.10
C LEU A 23 0.68 -16.74 -5.46
N THR A 24 1.53 -16.42 -4.47
CA THR A 24 2.26 -17.38 -3.62
C THR A 24 1.88 -17.15 -2.16
N ILE A 25 1.54 -18.21 -1.40
CA ILE A 25 1.11 -18.12 0.01
C ILE A 25 2.12 -18.81 0.94
N ASN A 26 2.42 -18.19 2.09
CA ASN A 26 3.34 -18.67 3.11
C ASN A 26 2.58 -19.27 4.30
N HIS A 27 2.40 -20.58 4.30
CA HIS A 27 1.65 -21.31 5.32
C HIS A 27 2.30 -21.34 6.71
N GLU A 28 3.61 -21.10 6.83
CA GLU A 28 4.30 -21.14 8.13
C GLU A 28 4.14 -19.84 8.92
N ALA A 29 3.97 -18.70 8.24
CA ALA A 29 3.87 -17.38 8.86
C ALA A 29 2.49 -17.06 9.44
N VAL A 30 1.46 -17.84 9.11
CA VAL A 30 0.05 -17.57 9.45
C VAL A 30 -0.41 -18.16 10.80
N VAL A 31 0.42 -18.98 11.44
CA VAL A 31 0.02 -19.80 12.61
C VAL A 31 -0.04 -19.01 13.94
N ASP A 32 0.67 -17.88 14.07
CA ASP A 32 0.89 -17.18 15.35
C ASP A 32 0.50 -15.68 15.36
N LEU A 33 -0.48 -15.27 14.55
CA LEU A 33 -0.94 -13.86 14.48
C LEU A 33 -2.11 -13.63 15.47
N ASP A 34 -1.81 -13.12 16.68
CA ASP A 34 -2.81 -12.72 17.68
C ASP A 34 -2.80 -11.19 17.89
N SER A 35 -3.92 -10.53 17.57
CA SER A 35 -4.11 -9.07 17.70
C SER A 35 -4.79 -8.65 19.02
N SER A 36 -4.73 -9.45 20.09
CA SER A 36 -5.44 -9.24 21.37
C SER A 36 -5.06 -7.99 22.21
N ASN A 37 -4.02 -7.22 21.85
CA ASN A 37 -3.57 -6.04 22.59
C ASN A 37 -3.84 -4.75 21.81
N ALA A 38 -4.06 -3.63 22.53
CA ALA A 38 -4.26 -2.31 21.91
C ALA A 38 -3.15 -2.00 20.87
N PHE A 39 -3.57 -2.01 19.61
CA PHE A 39 -2.71 -1.97 18.45
C PHE A 39 -2.52 -0.55 17.93
N GLU A 40 -1.33 -0.26 17.39
CA GLU A 40 -1.08 1.02 16.74
C GLU A 40 -1.44 0.93 15.25
N GLY A 41 -2.65 1.38 14.90
CA GLY A 41 -3.10 1.46 13.52
C GLY A 41 -2.26 2.41 12.64
N PRO A 42 -2.00 3.68 13.04
CA PRO A 42 -1.27 4.63 12.19
C PRO A 42 0.06 4.11 11.64
N GLU A 43 0.16 4.06 10.32
CA GLU A 43 1.30 3.45 9.64
C GLU A 43 2.48 4.40 9.46
N LYS A 44 3.63 3.76 9.22
CA LYS A 44 4.86 4.36 8.73
C LYS A 44 4.98 3.95 7.27
N LEU A 45 5.07 4.93 6.37
CA LEU A 45 5.21 4.73 4.94
C LEU A 45 6.60 5.18 4.49
N LEU A 46 7.32 4.28 3.82
CA LEU A 46 8.61 4.55 3.21
C LEU A 46 8.54 4.24 1.73
N GLU A 47 8.91 5.21 0.91
CA GLU A 47 9.03 5.07 -0.53
C GLU A 47 10.45 5.47 -0.97
N VAL A 48 11.16 4.55 -1.62
CA VAL A 48 12.55 4.72 -2.04
C VAL A 48 12.65 4.50 -3.54
N TRP A 49 13.04 5.55 -4.26
CA TRP A 49 13.26 5.54 -5.70
C TRP A 49 14.75 5.43 -5.96
N PHE A 50 15.17 4.51 -6.81
CA PHE A 50 16.54 4.35 -7.30
C PHE A 50 16.73 4.83 -8.76
N GLY A 51 15.64 5.15 -9.43
CA GLY A 51 15.60 5.83 -10.72
C GLY A 51 14.27 6.56 -10.89
N PRO A 52 14.17 7.51 -11.83
CA PRO A 52 12.96 8.29 -12.06
C PRO A 52 11.84 7.50 -12.76
N ALA A 53 12.17 6.38 -13.42
CA ALA A 53 11.22 5.54 -14.12
C ALA A 53 11.74 4.10 -14.30
N ALA A 54 10.85 3.16 -14.62
CA ALA A 54 11.18 1.74 -14.77
C ALA A 54 12.07 1.42 -15.98
N ASP A 55 12.01 2.26 -17.02
CA ASP A 55 12.79 2.18 -18.26
C ASP A 55 14.11 2.99 -18.18
N ASN A 56 14.23 3.89 -17.20
CA ASN A 56 15.38 4.75 -16.99
C ASN A 56 16.25 4.29 -15.80
N LEU A 57 16.70 3.03 -15.85
CA LEU A 57 17.65 2.49 -14.88
C LEU A 57 19.09 2.92 -15.24
N LEU A 58 19.88 3.28 -14.22
CA LEU A 58 21.27 3.68 -14.39
C LEU A 58 22.11 2.53 -15.00
N GLY A 59 23.11 2.87 -15.82
CA GLY A 59 23.96 1.88 -16.50
C GLY A 59 24.71 0.96 -15.52
N GLY A 60 24.53 -0.36 -15.68
CA GLY A 60 25.10 -1.39 -14.82
C GLY A 60 24.08 -2.13 -13.94
N THR A 61 22.86 -1.60 -13.84
CA THR A 61 21.73 -2.23 -13.13
C THR A 61 21.16 -3.42 -13.92
N ASP A 62 20.66 -4.44 -13.23
CA ASP A 62 19.89 -5.52 -13.86
C ASP A 62 18.67 -4.93 -14.61
N PRO A 63 18.32 -5.43 -15.81
CA PRO A 63 17.14 -4.94 -16.53
C PRO A 63 15.81 -5.04 -15.77
N ARG A 64 15.71 -5.96 -14.81
CA ARG A 64 14.56 -6.10 -13.90
C ARG A 64 14.71 -5.25 -12.61
N GLY A 65 15.85 -4.59 -12.42
CA GLY A 65 16.11 -3.71 -11.27
C GLY A 65 15.88 -4.42 -9.94
N LEU A 66 15.13 -3.80 -9.02
CA LEU A 66 14.83 -4.40 -7.71
C LEU A 66 14.03 -5.73 -7.82
N LYS A 67 13.28 -5.95 -8.91
CA LYS A 67 12.58 -7.22 -9.14
C LYS A 67 13.52 -8.38 -9.49
N ALA A 68 14.79 -8.11 -9.79
CA ALA A 68 15.79 -9.16 -9.94
C ALA A 68 16.18 -9.81 -8.61
N VAL A 69 15.92 -9.12 -7.49
CA VAL A 69 16.28 -9.57 -6.15
C VAL A 69 15.40 -10.76 -5.74
N PRO A 70 16.00 -11.88 -5.30
CA PRO A 70 15.22 -13.03 -4.82
C PRO A 70 14.33 -12.69 -3.62
N ALA A 71 13.10 -13.22 -3.59
CA ALA A 71 12.15 -13.00 -2.50
C ALA A 71 12.71 -13.32 -1.10
N GLU A 72 13.57 -14.34 -0.97
CA GLU A 72 14.22 -14.70 0.30
C GLU A 72 15.08 -13.57 0.88
N ILE A 73 15.75 -12.79 0.02
CA ILE A 73 16.55 -11.64 0.47
C ILE A 73 15.64 -10.53 1.02
N TRP A 74 14.45 -10.37 0.45
CA TRP A 74 13.44 -9.46 0.97
C TRP A 74 12.83 -9.96 2.28
N LYS A 75 12.55 -11.26 2.41
CA LYS A 75 12.08 -11.87 3.67
C LYS A 75 13.09 -11.65 4.80
N ASP A 76 14.39 -11.87 4.54
CA ASP A 76 15.44 -11.58 5.52
C ASP A 76 15.44 -10.11 5.96
N MET A 77 15.20 -9.17 5.03
CA MET A 77 15.12 -7.75 5.34
C MET A 77 13.88 -7.42 6.18
N LEU A 78 12.72 -7.99 5.83
CA LEU A 78 11.47 -7.81 6.56
C LEU A 78 11.54 -8.40 7.98
N ASP A 79 12.25 -9.52 8.14
CA ASP A 79 12.53 -10.12 9.45
C ASP A 79 13.31 -9.18 10.37
N LEU A 80 14.22 -8.35 9.84
CA LEU A 80 14.95 -7.36 10.63
C LEU A 80 14.04 -6.29 11.26
N VAL A 81 12.87 -6.05 10.66
CA VAL A 81 11.89 -5.08 11.16
C VAL A 81 10.71 -5.74 11.87
N ASN A 82 10.71 -7.09 11.99
CA ASN A 82 9.63 -7.92 12.53
C ASN A 82 8.37 -7.96 11.67
N CYS A 83 8.51 -7.92 10.35
CA CYS A 83 7.43 -8.16 9.41
C CYS A 83 7.58 -9.55 8.79
N LYS A 84 6.48 -10.31 8.69
CA LYS A 84 6.46 -11.60 8.00
C LYS A 84 5.68 -11.48 6.70
N VAL A 85 6.16 -12.14 5.65
CA VAL A 85 5.44 -12.25 4.38
C VAL A 85 4.37 -13.33 4.49
N LEU A 86 3.10 -12.95 4.29
CA LEU A 86 1.95 -13.85 4.24
C LEU A 86 1.78 -14.40 2.83
N SER A 87 1.89 -13.52 1.84
CA SER A 87 1.73 -13.88 0.42
C SER A 87 2.39 -12.86 -0.50
N ILE A 88 2.56 -13.25 -1.76
CA ILE A 88 3.18 -12.44 -2.80
C ILE A 88 2.32 -12.54 -4.07
N VAL A 89 1.90 -11.41 -4.61
CA VAL A 89 1.33 -11.28 -5.96
C VAL A 89 2.40 -10.71 -6.88
N GLU A 90 2.92 -11.52 -7.80
CA GLU A 90 3.88 -11.10 -8.81
C GLU A 90 3.14 -10.68 -10.08
N SER A 91 3.52 -9.55 -10.66
CA SER A 91 3.03 -9.10 -11.99
C SER A 91 4.22 -8.72 -12.89
N ASP A 92 3.99 -8.20 -14.08
CA ASP A 92 5.09 -7.78 -14.96
C ASP A 92 5.84 -6.55 -14.39
N ASP A 93 5.12 -5.56 -13.86
CA ASP A 93 5.72 -4.30 -13.42
C ASP A 93 6.01 -4.23 -11.91
N VAL A 94 5.17 -4.87 -11.09
CA VAL A 94 5.23 -4.79 -9.62
C VAL A 94 5.05 -6.15 -8.94
N ASP A 95 5.83 -6.40 -7.90
CA ASP A 95 5.59 -7.52 -6.99
C ASP A 95 5.03 -6.96 -5.67
N ALA A 96 3.84 -7.41 -5.29
CA ALA A 96 3.13 -6.97 -4.10
C ALA A 96 3.22 -8.05 -3.01
N TYR A 97 3.79 -7.69 -1.87
CA TYR A 97 3.97 -8.56 -0.71
C TYR A 97 2.95 -8.16 0.34
N LEU A 98 2.01 -9.05 0.64
CA LEU A 98 1.13 -8.91 1.79
C LEU A 98 1.87 -9.40 3.02
N LEU A 99 1.97 -8.55 4.03
CA LEU A 99 2.73 -8.82 5.24
C LEU A 99 1.77 -8.96 6.44
N SER A 100 2.28 -9.47 7.56
CA SER A 100 1.61 -9.45 8.85
C SER A 100 1.24 -8.01 9.25
N GLU A 101 0.01 -7.60 8.91
CA GLU A 101 -0.59 -6.28 9.09
C GLU A 101 0.11 -5.16 8.29
N SER A 102 0.78 -5.46 7.18
CA SER A 102 1.63 -4.48 6.49
C SER A 102 1.72 -4.79 5.00
N SER A 103 2.32 -3.90 4.19
CA SER A 103 2.46 -4.13 2.74
C SER A 103 3.80 -3.65 2.22
N MET A 104 4.33 -4.36 1.23
CA MET A 104 5.51 -3.94 0.48
C MET A 104 5.29 -4.13 -1.02
N PHE A 105 5.66 -3.13 -1.82
CA PHE A 105 5.55 -3.17 -3.28
C PHE A 105 6.91 -2.91 -3.91
N VAL A 106 7.30 -3.75 -4.87
CA VAL A 106 8.61 -3.70 -5.52
C VAL A 106 8.46 -3.54 -7.02
N TRP A 107 8.84 -2.38 -7.54
CA TRP A 107 9.03 -2.12 -8.97
C TRP A 107 10.51 -2.21 -9.34
N ARG A 108 10.82 -2.16 -10.62
CA ARG A 108 12.22 -2.14 -11.09
C ARG A 108 13.05 -0.99 -10.50
N HIS A 109 12.43 0.19 -10.36
CA HIS A 109 13.10 1.45 -10.02
C HIS A 109 12.71 1.99 -8.63
N LYS A 110 11.65 1.49 -8.00
CA LYS A 110 11.21 1.98 -6.68
C LYS A 110 10.66 0.86 -5.79
N LEU A 111 10.70 1.09 -4.49
CA LEU A 111 10.16 0.22 -3.45
C LEU A 111 9.31 1.03 -2.49
N ILE A 112 8.15 0.50 -2.14
CA ILE A 112 7.26 1.05 -1.12
C ILE A 112 7.16 0.02 0.00
N LEU A 113 7.37 0.44 1.25
CA LEU A 113 7.19 -0.37 2.45
C LEU A 113 6.31 0.41 3.42
N LYS A 114 5.18 -0.18 3.79
CA LYS A 114 4.21 0.39 4.70
C LYS A 114 4.01 -0.55 5.86
N THR A 115 4.25 -0.06 7.08
CA THR A 115 4.19 -0.88 8.29
C THR A 115 3.45 -0.19 9.42
N CYS A 116 2.68 -0.94 10.20
CA CYS A 116 1.95 -0.45 11.36
C CYS A 116 2.55 -0.98 12.68
N GLY A 117 1.81 -0.86 13.78
CA GLY A 117 2.22 -1.38 15.08
C GLY A 117 3.49 -0.69 15.62
N THR A 118 4.34 -1.51 16.26
CA THR A 118 5.64 -1.06 16.82
C THR A 118 6.84 -1.40 15.92
N THR A 119 6.57 -1.76 14.67
CA THR A 119 7.57 -2.08 13.65
C THR A 119 8.56 -0.93 13.47
N THR A 120 9.84 -1.28 13.38
CA THR A 120 10.93 -0.31 13.27
C THR A 120 11.38 -0.09 11.83
N LEU A 121 10.46 0.35 10.98
CA LEU A 121 10.64 0.48 9.52
C LEU A 121 11.97 1.12 9.11
N LEU A 122 12.38 2.24 9.72
CA LEU A 122 13.61 2.94 9.35
C LEU A 122 14.89 2.16 9.74
N SER A 123 14.79 1.15 10.60
CA SER A 123 15.88 0.21 10.86
C SER A 123 16.17 -0.69 9.65
N GLY A 124 15.18 -0.94 8.78
CA GLY A 124 15.31 -1.75 7.57
C GLY A 124 15.92 -0.98 6.40
N LEU A 125 15.74 0.35 6.35
CA LEU A 125 16.20 1.19 5.24
C LEU A 125 17.69 1.01 4.87
N PRO A 126 18.66 0.96 5.80
CA PRO A 126 20.05 0.70 5.45
C PRO A 126 20.26 -0.64 4.71
N ARG A 127 19.51 -1.68 5.08
CA ARG A 127 19.54 -2.99 4.41
C ARG A 127 18.89 -2.93 3.02
N ILE A 128 17.81 -2.15 2.85
CA ILE A 128 17.20 -1.92 1.53
C ILE A 128 18.20 -1.29 0.56
N LEU A 129 18.95 -0.26 1.00
CA LEU A 129 19.95 0.40 0.17
C LEU A 129 21.12 -0.54 -0.20
N GLU A 130 21.53 -1.43 0.72
CA GLU A 130 22.53 -2.46 0.45
C GLU A 130 22.03 -3.50 -0.55
N ILE A 131 20.78 -3.96 -0.41
CA ILE A 131 20.17 -4.94 -1.32
C ILE A 131 20.15 -4.39 -2.75
N ALA A 132 19.76 -3.13 -2.92
CA ALA A 132 19.75 -2.47 -4.22
C ALA A 132 21.14 -2.45 -4.88
N ALA A 133 22.20 -2.22 -4.10
CA ALA A 133 23.57 -2.20 -4.61
C ALA A 133 24.16 -3.59 -4.90
N LEU A 134 23.84 -4.59 -4.09
CA LEU A 134 24.44 -5.92 -4.17
C LEU A 134 23.70 -6.86 -5.11
N PHE A 135 22.37 -6.80 -5.13
CA PHE A 135 21.53 -7.78 -5.82
C PHE A 135 20.80 -7.20 -7.04
N ALA A 136 20.42 -5.92 -7.01
CA ALA A 136 19.76 -5.27 -8.16
C ALA A 136 20.75 -4.58 -9.11
N GLY A 137 22.00 -4.37 -8.69
CA GLY A 137 23.08 -3.82 -9.53
C GLY A 137 23.12 -2.29 -9.61
N PHE A 138 22.40 -1.58 -8.74
CA PHE A 138 22.48 -0.11 -8.71
C PHE A 138 23.89 0.39 -8.33
N PRO A 139 24.28 1.61 -8.75
CA PRO A 139 25.62 2.13 -8.50
C PRO A 139 26.03 2.13 -7.03
N LYS A 140 27.16 1.47 -6.76
CA LYS A 140 27.71 1.29 -5.41
C LYS A 140 28.32 2.59 -4.92
N SER A 141 27.88 3.04 -3.74
CA SER A 141 28.45 4.15 -2.97
C SER A 141 28.94 3.66 -1.62
N THR A 142 29.89 4.37 -1.02
CA THR A 142 30.32 4.09 0.36
C THR A 142 29.15 4.34 1.29
N ALA A 143 28.75 3.31 2.06
CA ALA A 143 27.66 3.44 3.00
C ALA A 143 28.04 4.41 4.15
N PRO A 144 27.10 5.23 4.64
CA PRO A 144 27.27 5.94 5.90
C PRO A 144 27.59 4.96 7.03
N PRO A 145 28.34 5.36 8.08
CA PRO A 145 28.70 4.49 9.21
C PRO A 145 27.44 4.14 10.05
N CYS A 146 26.65 3.20 9.54
CA CYS A 146 25.44 2.67 10.15
C CYS A 146 25.44 1.14 9.95
N ARG A 147 25.31 0.39 11.06
CA ARG A 147 25.12 -1.07 11.08
C ARG A 147 26.14 -1.93 10.29
N ASN A 148 27.43 -1.59 10.29
CA ASN A 148 28.50 -2.35 9.60
C ASN A 148 28.33 -2.49 8.07
N LEU A 149 27.52 -1.64 7.45
CA LEU A 149 27.35 -1.63 5.99
C LEU A 149 28.61 -1.08 5.34
N SER A 150 29.12 -1.80 4.35
CA SER A 150 30.29 -1.36 3.55
C SER A 150 29.88 -0.70 2.23
N VAL A 151 28.72 -1.06 1.70
CA VAL A 151 28.21 -0.63 0.39
C VAL A 151 26.73 -0.34 0.49
N ALA A 152 26.29 0.72 -0.18
CA ALA A 152 24.88 1.07 -0.35
C ALA A 152 24.66 1.72 -1.72
N ALA A 153 23.44 1.64 -2.26
CA ALA A 153 23.05 2.40 -3.44
C ALA A 153 22.47 3.73 -2.98
N ALA A 154 22.95 4.82 -3.58
CA ALA A 154 22.34 6.13 -3.37
C ALA A 154 20.98 6.15 -4.10
N PRO A 155 19.87 6.39 -3.39
CA PRO A 155 18.58 6.50 -4.04
C PRO A 155 18.52 7.76 -4.90
N TYR A 156 17.68 7.74 -5.92
CA TYR A 156 17.26 8.92 -6.65
C TYR A 156 16.45 9.86 -5.75
N ARG A 157 15.48 9.32 -5.00
CA ARG A 157 14.61 10.10 -4.11
C ARG A 157 14.07 9.22 -2.98
N VAL A 158 13.85 9.82 -1.82
CA VAL A 158 13.27 9.14 -0.65
C VAL A 158 12.11 9.95 -0.11
N PHE A 159 11.02 9.27 0.21
CA PHE A 159 9.89 9.80 0.97
C PHE A 159 9.67 8.93 2.20
N TYR A 160 9.52 9.57 3.34
CA TYR A 160 9.10 8.92 4.58
C TYR A 160 7.98 9.73 5.19
N SER A 161 6.85 9.10 5.46
CA SER A 161 5.71 9.77 6.04
C SER A 161 4.97 8.93 7.05
N ARG A 162 4.17 9.60 7.87
CA ARG A 162 3.22 8.98 8.77
C ARG A 162 2.24 9.99 9.33
N LYS A 163 1.07 9.51 9.72
CA LYS A 163 0.16 10.22 10.60
C LYS A 163 0.77 10.34 12.01
N ASN A 164 0.27 11.27 12.81
CA ASN A 164 0.51 11.26 14.25
C ASN A 164 0.03 9.93 14.87
N PHE A 165 0.81 9.38 15.80
CA PHE A 165 0.51 8.12 16.47
C PHE A 165 -0.61 8.31 17.50
N LEU A 166 -1.40 7.25 17.69
CA LEU A 166 -2.33 7.08 18.79
C LEU A 166 -1.59 6.66 20.09
N PHE A 167 -0.51 5.88 19.98
CA PHE A 167 0.28 5.47 21.14
C PHE A 167 1.78 5.77 20.96
N PRO A 168 2.17 7.05 20.83
CA PRO A 168 3.57 7.44 20.56
C PRO A 168 4.56 6.88 21.60
N ASP A 169 4.17 6.78 22.87
CA ASP A 169 5.02 6.26 23.95
C ASP A 169 5.37 4.77 23.81
N ARG A 170 4.60 4.01 23.01
CA ARG A 170 4.85 2.58 22.76
C ARG A 170 5.82 2.34 21.62
N GLN A 171 6.11 3.36 20.81
CA GLN A 171 6.96 3.24 19.65
C GLN A 171 8.41 2.93 20.04
N ARG A 172 9.09 2.17 19.19
CA ARG A 172 10.48 1.73 19.40
C ARG A 172 11.41 2.48 18.47
N GLY A 173 12.67 2.62 18.88
CA GLY A 173 13.65 3.41 18.11
C GLY A 173 13.80 2.90 16.68
N PRO A 174 13.90 3.77 15.66
CA PRO A 174 13.98 5.24 15.76
C PRO A 174 12.64 6.00 15.86
N HIS A 175 11.50 5.32 15.97
CA HIS A 175 10.15 5.90 15.84
C HIS A 175 9.56 6.50 17.13
N ARG A 176 10.40 6.78 18.13
CA ARG A 176 9.93 7.32 19.43
C ARG A 176 9.47 8.77 19.35
N SER A 177 9.98 9.50 18.35
CA SER A 177 9.60 10.89 18.11
C SER A 177 9.92 11.26 16.66
N TRP A 178 9.20 12.24 16.11
CA TRP A 178 9.50 12.78 14.78
C TRP A 178 10.96 13.27 14.68
N ARG A 179 11.48 13.87 15.74
CA ARG A 179 12.88 14.30 15.81
C ARG A 179 13.87 13.15 15.67
N ASP A 180 13.60 12.01 16.29
CA ASP A 180 14.48 10.83 16.21
C ASP A 180 14.44 10.18 14.83
N GLU A 181 13.27 10.20 14.18
CA GLU A 181 13.07 9.72 12.80
C GLU A 181 13.85 10.57 11.80
N VAL A 182 13.69 11.90 11.87
CA VAL A 182 14.45 12.86 11.03
C VAL A 182 15.96 12.70 11.27
N LYS A 183 16.39 12.63 12.54
CA LYS A 183 17.80 12.42 12.87
C LYS A 183 18.33 11.07 12.38
N ASN A 184 17.48 10.04 12.26
CA ASN A 184 17.87 8.76 11.69
C ASN A 184 18.07 8.87 10.18
N LEU A 185 17.16 9.54 9.49
CA LEU A 185 17.21 9.77 8.04
C LEU A 185 18.38 10.68 7.63
N ASP A 186 18.64 11.76 8.36
CA ASP A 186 19.76 12.68 8.08
C ASP A 186 21.15 12.05 8.28
N LYS A 187 21.23 10.94 9.02
CA LYS A 187 22.47 10.12 9.06
C LYS A 187 22.72 9.37 7.75
N LEU A 188 21.67 9.13 6.96
CA LEU A 188 21.74 8.39 5.71
C LEU A 188 21.80 9.32 4.50
N PHE A 189 21.04 10.41 4.50
CA PHE A 189 20.90 11.30 3.35
C PHE A 189 21.34 12.73 3.65
N ALA A 190 22.03 13.34 2.69
CA ALA A 190 22.30 14.77 2.72
C ALA A 190 21.07 15.56 2.25
N ASN A 191 20.88 16.76 2.81
CA ASN A 191 19.87 17.74 2.38
C ASN A 191 18.41 17.23 2.44
N GLY A 192 18.08 16.36 3.39
CA GLY A 192 16.69 16.00 3.65
C GLY A 192 15.88 17.18 4.19
N SER A 193 14.60 17.20 3.83
CA SER A 193 13.63 18.21 4.28
C SER A 193 12.50 17.54 5.06
N ALA A 194 12.21 18.06 6.25
CA ALA A 194 11.18 17.52 7.14
C ALA A 194 10.05 18.55 7.36
N TYR A 195 8.81 18.10 7.25
CA TYR A 195 7.60 18.90 7.34
C TYR A 195 6.60 18.24 8.30
N MET A 196 5.77 19.08 8.89
CA MET A 196 4.58 18.67 9.64
C MET A 196 3.42 19.47 9.06
N ILE A 197 2.40 18.76 8.60
CA ILE A 197 1.27 19.30 7.85
C ILE A 197 0.00 19.00 8.63
N GLY A 198 -0.74 20.04 9.00
CA GLY A 198 -1.91 19.93 9.88
C GLY A 198 -1.74 20.70 11.18
N LYS A 199 -2.65 20.48 12.12
CA LYS A 199 -2.64 21.15 13.42
C LYS A 199 -1.69 20.43 14.37
N MET A 200 -0.77 21.18 14.99
CA MET A 200 0.17 20.63 15.99
C MET A 200 -0.54 19.94 17.16
N ASN A 201 -1.68 20.49 17.56
CA ASN A 201 -2.50 20.06 18.69
C ASN A 201 -3.75 19.31 18.23
N GLY A 202 -3.64 18.57 17.14
CA GLY A 202 -4.74 17.80 16.55
C GLY A 202 -4.24 16.91 15.43
N GLU A 203 -5.07 16.70 14.42
CA GLU A 203 -4.72 15.86 13.27
C GLU A 203 -3.60 16.49 12.43
N HIS A 204 -2.50 15.75 12.31
CA HIS A 204 -1.38 16.13 11.47
C HIS A 204 -0.66 14.93 10.87
N TRP A 205 0.11 15.22 9.85
CA TRP A 205 0.86 14.27 9.06
C TRP A 205 2.29 14.76 8.91
N TYR A 206 3.24 13.85 9.09
CA TYR A 206 4.67 14.11 9.01
C TYR A 206 5.21 13.65 7.67
N LEU A 207 6.13 14.43 7.11
CA LEU A 207 6.79 14.13 5.85
C LEU A 207 8.28 14.44 5.95
N TYR A 208 9.09 13.48 5.55
CA TYR A 208 10.48 13.69 5.21
C TYR A 208 10.66 13.36 3.73
N LEU A 209 11.32 14.23 2.98
CA LEU A 209 11.71 13.93 1.61
C LEU A 209 13.11 14.44 1.29
N THR A 210 13.73 13.84 0.29
CA THR A 210 14.95 14.35 -0.32
C THR A 210 14.64 15.00 -1.67
N GLU A 211 15.54 15.87 -2.12
CA GLU A 211 15.58 16.30 -3.51
C GLU A 211 15.94 15.12 -4.45
N PRO A 212 15.59 15.22 -5.74
CA PRO A 212 16.10 14.32 -6.77
C PRO A 212 17.63 14.22 -6.78
N HIS A 213 18.15 13.02 -7.11
CA HIS A 213 19.58 12.71 -7.08
C HIS A 213 20.24 12.89 -5.70
N THR A 214 19.53 12.49 -4.64
CA THR A 214 20.07 12.58 -3.29
C THR A 214 21.37 11.80 -3.13
N SER A 215 22.26 12.34 -2.29
CA SER A 215 23.55 11.73 -1.97
C SER A 215 23.55 11.16 -0.57
N LEU A 216 24.24 10.04 -0.38
CA LEU A 216 24.44 9.46 0.94
C LEU A 216 25.34 10.37 1.80
N THR A 217 25.03 10.49 3.08
CA THR A 217 25.82 11.27 4.03
C THR A 217 27.24 10.68 4.14
N PRO A 218 28.30 11.45 3.85
CA PRO A 218 29.66 10.95 3.93
C PRO A 218 30.01 10.45 5.34
N PRO A 219 30.92 9.45 5.48
CA PRO A 219 31.43 9.06 6.78
C PRO A 219 32.07 10.26 7.50
N ALA A 220 31.78 10.42 8.79
CA ALA A 220 32.42 11.45 9.59
C ALA A 220 33.95 11.27 9.53
N SER A 221 34.64 12.26 8.97
CA SER A 221 36.11 12.31 9.02
C SER A 221 36.54 12.46 10.50
N PRO A 222 37.63 11.83 10.96
CA PRO A 222 38.17 12.14 12.28
C PRO A 222 38.49 13.64 12.36
N PRO A 223 38.34 14.30 13.52
CA PRO A 223 38.62 15.73 13.64
C PRO A 223 40.10 15.96 13.37
N ARG A 224 40.42 16.37 12.14
CA ARG A 224 41.70 16.92 11.76
C ARG A 224 41.42 18.31 11.25
N ASP A 225 42.01 19.30 11.91
CA ASP A 225 42.10 20.65 11.39
C ASP A 225 42.82 20.58 10.05
N THR A 226 42.08 20.68 8.95
CA THR A 226 42.66 20.86 7.63
C THR A 226 41.85 21.89 6.85
N GLU A 227 42.59 22.81 6.24
CA GLU A 227 42.11 23.99 5.54
C GLU A 227 41.11 23.66 4.42
N THR A 228 40.08 24.49 4.33
CA THR A 228 39.00 24.43 3.35
C THR A 228 39.55 24.50 1.92
N ARG A 229 39.50 23.37 1.19
CA ARG A 229 39.62 23.40 -0.27
C ARG A 229 38.23 23.48 -0.88
N VAL A 230 37.96 24.60 -1.54
CA VAL A 230 36.78 24.79 -2.38
C VAL A 230 36.86 23.79 -3.54
N LEU A 231 35.90 22.86 -3.61
CA LEU A 231 35.72 21.98 -4.76
C LEU A 231 34.99 22.77 -5.84
N ASN A 232 35.68 23.04 -6.96
CA ASN A 232 35.03 23.55 -8.17
C ASN A 232 34.14 22.44 -8.75
N ILE A 233 32.83 22.67 -8.73
CA ILE A 233 31.84 21.81 -9.37
C ILE A 233 32.02 21.98 -10.89
N PRO A 234 32.21 20.90 -11.68
CA PRO A 234 32.24 21.01 -13.14
C PRO A 234 30.89 21.51 -13.66
N GLU A 235 30.90 22.60 -14.42
CA GLU A 235 29.77 23.07 -15.23
C GLU A 235 29.41 22.00 -16.28
N GLY A 236 28.52 21.09 -15.91
CA GLY A 236 28.05 20.02 -16.79
C GLY A 236 26.82 19.27 -16.29
N LEU A 237 26.28 19.61 -15.12
CA LEU A 237 25.10 18.94 -14.55
C LEU A 237 23.77 19.59 -14.99
N GLU A 238 23.79 20.82 -15.48
CA GLU A 238 22.57 21.53 -15.90
C GLU A 238 21.98 20.98 -17.21
N SER A 239 22.79 20.46 -18.12
CA SER A 239 22.30 19.92 -19.41
C SER A 239 21.63 18.55 -19.30
N ARG A 240 21.57 17.93 -18.11
CA ARG A 240 20.81 16.69 -17.87
C ARG A 240 19.40 16.93 -17.31
N ARG A 241 19.07 18.15 -16.87
CA ARG A 241 17.71 18.53 -16.40
C ARG A 241 16.67 18.58 -17.52
N ALA A 242 17.10 18.66 -18.78
CA ALA A 242 16.21 18.90 -19.92
C ALA A 242 15.70 17.61 -20.62
N ASN A 243 16.00 16.42 -20.11
CA ASN A 243 15.71 15.16 -20.82
C ASN A 243 15.04 14.08 -19.94
N THR A 244 14.38 14.47 -18.84
CA THR A 244 13.57 13.58 -18.00
C THR A 244 12.23 13.34 -18.70
N GLY A 245 12.14 12.30 -19.53
CA GLY A 245 10.94 11.95 -20.28
C GLY A 245 9.81 11.39 -19.40
N SER A 246 8.61 11.93 -19.60
CA SER A 246 7.24 11.34 -19.60
C SER A 246 6.69 10.55 -18.41
N HIS A 247 7.50 10.01 -17.48
CA HIS A 247 6.99 9.07 -16.46
C HIS A 247 6.88 9.64 -15.03
N GLU A 248 7.70 10.63 -14.65
CA GLU A 248 7.40 11.42 -13.44
C GLU A 248 6.13 12.28 -13.63
N GLU A 249 5.76 12.58 -14.87
CA GLU A 249 4.70 13.53 -15.24
C GLU A 249 3.29 13.09 -14.82
N ASN A 250 3.10 11.85 -14.36
CA ASN A 250 1.79 11.30 -13.98
C ASN A 250 1.80 10.51 -12.65
N ASP A 251 2.84 10.62 -11.82
CA ASP A 251 2.83 9.95 -10.51
C ASP A 251 1.83 10.66 -9.59
N GLU A 252 0.89 9.89 -9.07
CA GLU A 252 -0.17 10.35 -8.18
C GLU A 252 -0.28 9.33 -7.04
N THR A 253 -0.27 9.79 -5.79
CA THR A 253 -0.48 8.93 -4.62
C THR A 253 -1.57 9.54 -3.74
N LEU A 254 -2.64 8.79 -3.53
CA LEU A 254 -3.75 9.12 -2.65
C LEU A 254 -3.70 8.26 -1.39
N GLU A 255 -3.67 8.89 -0.22
CA GLU A 255 -3.85 8.25 1.08
C GLU A 255 -5.13 8.74 1.76
N ILE A 256 -5.92 7.82 2.32
CA ILE A 256 -7.09 8.09 3.14
C ILE A 256 -6.90 7.38 4.47
N LEU A 257 -6.75 8.16 5.55
CA LEU A 257 -6.46 7.65 6.89
C LEU A 257 -7.65 7.95 7.80
N MET A 258 -8.25 6.91 8.35
CA MET A 258 -9.58 6.92 8.96
C MET A 258 -9.49 6.51 10.42
N THR A 259 -10.17 7.23 11.30
CA THR A 259 -10.28 6.92 12.74
C THR A 259 -11.73 6.97 13.18
N ASP A 260 -12.01 6.36 14.33
CA ASP A 260 -13.36 6.33 14.91
C ASP A 260 -14.33 5.63 13.96
N LEU A 261 -13.95 4.44 13.47
CA LEU A 261 -14.77 3.65 12.55
C LEU A 261 -16.13 3.33 13.18
N GLU A 262 -17.20 3.33 12.39
CA GLU A 262 -18.52 2.95 12.88
C GLU A 262 -18.51 1.47 13.28
N GLU A 263 -18.95 1.15 14.50
CA GLU A 263 -18.82 -0.20 15.07
C GLU A 263 -19.53 -1.24 14.19
N GLU A 264 -20.75 -0.96 13.71
CA GLU A 264 -21.49 -1.85 12.81
C GLU A 264 -20.73 -2.15 11.51
N ASN A 265 -19.99 -1.17 10.97
CA ASN A 265 -19.18 -1.36 9.78
C ASN A 265 -17.88 -2.10 10.09
N ALA A 266 -17.27 -1.82 11.25
CA ALA A 266 -16.03 -2.43 11.71
C ALA A 266 -16.18 -3.92 12.05
N GLU A 267 -17.39 -4.36 12.44
CA GLU A 267 -17.71 -5.77 12.71
C GLU A 267 -17.36 -6.70 11.55
N GLN A 268 -17.43 -6.21 10.30
CA GLN A 268 -17.08 -6.99 9.10
C GLN A 268 -15.63 -7.49 9.09
N PHE A 269 -14.75 -6.90 9.89
CA PHE A 269 -13.32 -7.24 9.98
C PHE A 269 -12.99 -8.09 11.22
N TYR A 270 -14.01 -8.67 11.86
CA TYR A 270 -13.86 -9.68 12.92
C TYR A 270 -14.03 -11.09 12.35
N LEU A 271 -13.26 -12.04 12.87
CA LEU A 271 -13.29 -13.44 12.45
C LEU A 271 -14.69 -14.05 12.54
N ASP A 272 -15.37 -13.83 13.68
CA ASP A 272 -16.70 -14.40 13.94
C ASP A 272 -17.73 -13.91 12.91
N HIS A 273 -17.72 -12.61 12.59
CA HIS A 273 -18.64 -12.03 11.62
C HIS A 273 -18.33 -12.51 10.20
N ALA A 274 -17.06 -12.46 9.79
CA ALA A 274 -16.64 -12.90 8.46
C ALA A 274 -16.95 -14.38 8.23
N SER A 275 -16.74 -15.23 9.24
CA SER A 275 -17.08 -16.65 9.19
C SER A 275 -18.59 -16.86 9.02
N ALA A 276 -19.42 -16.12 9.76
CA ALA A 276 -20.87 -16.19 9.59
C ALA A 276 -21.33 -15.76 8.19
N VAL A 277 -20.71 -14.72 7.61
CA VAL A 277 -20.99 -14.29 6.23
C VAL A 277 -20.56 -15.35 5.22
N ALA A 278 -19.39 -15.97 5.40
CA ALA A 278 -18.89 -17.04 4.55
C ALA A 278 -19.83 -18.26 4.56
N ASP A 279 -20.28 -18.69 5.75
CA ASP A 279 -21.24 -19.79 5.91
C ASP A 279 -22.56 -19.53 5.20
N LEU A 280 -23.11 -18.31 5.33
CA LEU A 280 -24.35 -17.92 4.65
C LEU A 280 -24.20 -17.94 3.13
N ARG A 281 -23.07 -17.46 2.60
CA ARG A 281 -22.78 -17.50 1.16
C ARG A 281 -22.65 -18.93 0.64
N TYR A 282 -21.93 -19.77 1.37
CA TYR A 282 -21.74 -21.17 0.99
C TYR A 282 -23.08 -21.92 0.95
N ARG A 283 -23.92 -21.79 1.99
CA ARG A 283 -25.27 -22.37 2.01
C ARG A 283 -26.16 -21.90 0.86
N LYS A 284 -26.00 -20.65 0.43
CA LYS A 284 -26.75 -20.11 -0.71
C LYS A 284 -26.31 -20.76 -2.03
N LEU A 285 -25.00 -20.92 -2.22
CA LEU A 285 -24.44 -21.60 -3.40
C LEU A 285 -24.84 -23.07 -3.48
N GLU A 286 -24.89 -23.79 -2.36
CA GLU A 286 -25.37 -25.17 -2.33
C GLU A 286 -26.84 -25.27 -2.73
N LYS A 287 -27.70 -24.40 -2.19
CA LYS A 287 -29.12 -24.34 -2.59
C LYS A 287 -29.30 -24.04 -4.07
N GLU A 288 -28.56 -23.08 -4.61
CA GLU A 288 -28.62 -22.73 -6.04
C GLU A 288 -28.13 -23.89 -6.92
N LYS A 289 -27.12 -24.65 -6.46
CA LYS A 289 -26.62 -25.83 -7.15
C LYS A 289 -27.63 -26.97 -7.12
N ASP A 290 -28.28 -27.22 -5.99
CA ASP A 290 -29.33 -28.23 -5.85
C ASP A 290 -30.55 -27.88 -6.72
N GLU A 291 -30.95 -26.61 -6.77
CA GLU A 291 -32.01 -26.12 -7.67
C GLU A 291 -31.64 -26.24 -9.16
N LEU A 292 -30.35 -26.09 -9.52
CA LEU A 292 -29.88 -26.24 -10.91
C LEU A 292 -29.77 -27.71 -11.34
N VAL A 293 -29.48 -28.62 -10.40
CA VAL A 293 -29.42 -30.07 -10.63
C VAL A 293 -30.84 -30.64 -10.79
N ASP A 294 -31.84 -30.05 -10.12
CA ASP A 294 -33.23 -30.53 -10.16
C ASP A 294 -33.99 -30.22 -11.47
N VAL A 295 -33.37 -29.50 -12.42
CA VAL A 295 -33.97 -29.18 -13.73
C VAL A 295 -33.81 -30.32 -14.75
N PHE A 296 -32.93 -31.30 -14.51
CA PHE A 296 -32.74 -32.46 -15.39
C PHE A 296 -33.25 -33.79 -14.83
N SER A 297 -33.76 -33.82 -13.59
CA SER A 297 -34.28 -35.00 -12.89
C SER A 297 -35.80 -35.14 -13.01
N ASN A 298 -36.35 -34.96 -14.21
CA ASN A 298 -37.76 -35.29 -14.48
C ASN A 298 -37.89 -36.52 -15.38
N THR A 299 -37.25 -37.63 -15.01
CA THR A 299 -37.76 -38.98 -15.27
C THR A 299 -37.15 -40.01 -14.30
N SER A 300 -38.03 -40.60 -13.49
CA SER A 300 -37.95 -41.91 -12.80
C SER A 300 -37.76 -41.88 -11.28
N SER A 301 -38.83 -42.31 -10.62
CA SER A 301 -38.95 -42.82 -9.26
C SER A 301 -37.89 -43.86 -8.90
N ASP A 302 -37.29 -43.80 -7.70
CA ASP A 302 -37.44 -44.84 -6.68
C ASP A 302 -36.86 -44.40 -5.31
N MET A 303 -37.33 -45.07 -4.27
CA MET A 303 -37.18 -44.85 -2.82
C MET A 303 -35.74 -44.90 -2.26
N SER A 304 -35.41 -44.05 -1.27
CA SER A 304 -34.67 -44.45 -0.04
C SER A 304 -34.54 -43.33 1.02
N ASP A 305 -35.07 -43.65 2.21
CA ASP A 305 -34.80 -43.26 3.61
C ASP A 305 -34.44 -41.81 4.06
N PRO A 306 -35.17 -41.28 5.07
CA PRO A 306 -34.79 -40.11 5.85
C PRO A 306 -34.19 -40.56 7.20
N ASP A 307 -32.87 -40.61 7.33
CA ASP A 307 -32.20 -40.56 8.64
C ASP A 307 -30.68 -40.42 8.47
N SER A 308 -30.18 -39.18 8.56
CA SER A 308 -28.82 -38.91 9.04
C SER A 308 -28.76 -37.46 9.53
N ASP A 309 -29.35 -37.21 10.70
CA ASP A 309 -28.94 -36.11 11.56
C ASP A 309 -27.51 -36.40 12.04
N GLY A 310 -26.53 -35.92 11.29
CA GLY A 310 -25.14 -35.85 11.69
C GLY A 310 -24.67 -34.42 11.53
N GLU A 311 -24.39 -33.75 12.64
CA GLU A 311 -23.63 -32.51 12.70
C GLU A 311 -22.27 -32.70 12.01
N GLN A 312 -22.22 -32.56 10.68
CA GLN A 312 -20.97 -32.39 9.97
C GLN A 312 -20.66 -30.89 10.02
N GLN A 313 -19.77 -30.52 10.93
CA GLN A 313 -18.92 -29.34 10.76
C GLN A 313 -18.21 -29.49 9.41
N HIS A 314 -18.86 -29.00 8.35
CA HIS A 314 -18.33 -29.07 6.99
C HIS A 314 -17.19 -28.08 6.88
N THR A 315 -15.98 -28.62 7.01
CA THR A 315 -14.71 -27.93 6.79
C THR A 315 -14.65 -27.46 5.34
N LEU A 316 -14.38 -26.17 5.14
CA LEU A 316 -14.20 -25.53 3.83
C LEU A 316 -13.14 -26.29 2.98
N PRO A 317 -13.24 -26.28 1.64
CA PRO A 317 -12.28 -26.95 0.77
C PRO A 317 -10.82 -26.56 1.05
N PRO A 318 -9.86 -27.51 1.01
CA PRO A 318 -8.42 -27.24 1.16
C PRO A 318 -7.85 -26.26 0.12
N GLU A 319 -8.61 -25.98 -0.94
CA GLU A 319 -8.28 -25.08 -2.04
C GLU A 319 -8.42 -23.59 -1.67
N LEU A 320 -8.95 -23.27 -0.48
CA LEU A 320 -9.06 -21.93 0.14
C LEU A 320 -7.85 -21.61 1.04
N THR A 321 -6.65 -21.92 0.55
CA THR A 321 -5.45 -22.41 1.25
C THR A 321 -4.86 -21.67 2.48
N THR A 322 -5.42 -20.58 3.01
CA THR A 322 -5.31 -20.26 4.45
C THR A 322 -6.63 -19.67 4.91
N GLU A 323 -7.11 -20.06 6.09
CA GLU A 323 -8.38 -19.55 6.66
C GLU A 323 -8.47 -18.02 6.58
N GLY A 324 -7.36 -17.32 6.86
CA GLY A 324 -7.28 -15.86 6.73
C GLY A 324 -7.42 -15.34 5.30
N HIS A 325 -6.80 -15.96 4.28
CA HIS A 325 -6.97 -15.52 2.87
C HIS A 325 -8.38 -15.78 2.32
N ALA A 326 -8.96 -16.93 2.69
CA ALA A 326 -10.31 -17.30 2.31
C ALA A 326 -11.33 -16.27 2.82
N LEU A 327 -11.27 -16.00 4.13
CA LEU A 327 -12.15 -15.04 4.76
C LEU A 327 -11.82 -13.61 4.33
N GLY A 328 -10.55 -13.29 4.10
CA GLY A 328 -10.13 -12.00 3.53
C GLY A 328 -10.77 -11.72 2.17
N THR A 329 -10.90 -12.74 1.32
CA THR A 329 -11.60 -12.63 0.04
C THR A 329 -13.09 -12.36 0.25
N VAL A 330 -13.74 -13.12 1.15
CA VAL A 330 -15.17 -12.93 1.48
C VAL A 330 -15.43 -11.50 1.98
N VAL A 331 -14.58 -11.00 2.89
CA VAL A 331 -14.68 -9.65 3.46
C VAL A 331 -14.47 -8.58 2.38
N SER A 332 -13.46 -8.75 1.52
CA SER A 332 -13.19 -7.80 0.42
C SER A 332 -14.39 -7.61 -0.50
N GLU A 333 -15.09 -8.71 -0.80
CA GLU A 333 -16.29 -8.69 -1.63
C GLU A 333 -17.52 -8.17 -0.87
N SER A 334 -17.71 -8.56 0.40
CA SER A 334 -18.91 -8.18 1.16
C SER A 334 -18.91 -6.71 1.57
N CYS A 335 -17.74 -6.16 1.90
CA CYS A 335 -17.61 -4.77 2.33
C CYS A 335 -17.56 -3.78 1.16
N GLY A 336 -17.42 -4.26 -0.09
CA GLY A 336 -17.35 -3.45 -1.29
C GLY A 336 -15.93 -3.01 -1.69
N LEU A 337 -14.88 -3.50 -1.01
CA LEU A 337 -13.49 -3.18 -1.38
C LEU A 337 -13.17 -3.63 -2.81
N SER A 338 -13.68 -4.78 -3.24
CA SER A 338 -13.53 -5.29 -4.60
C SER A 338 -14.12 -4.38 -5.69
N ASP A 339 -15.05 -3.49 -5.31
CA ASP A 339 -15.72 -2.57 -6.23
C ASP A 339 -15.04 -1.19 -6.30
N VAL A 340 -13.97 -0.96 -5.53
CA VAL A 340 -13.19 0.29 -5.63
C VAL A 340 -12.56 0.39 -7.03
N TYR A 341 -11.95 -0.70 -7.49
CA TYR A 341 -11.44 -0.88 -8.86
C TYR A 341 -12.07 -2.12 -9.50
N PRO A 342 -13.29 -2.00 -10.04
CA PRO A 342 -14.08 -3.16 -10.44
C PRO A 342 -13.49 -3.85 -11.68
N SER A 343 -13.63 -5.18 -11.74
CA SER A 343 -13.13 -5.99 -12.86
C SER A 343 -13.76 -5.66 -14.20
N SER A 344 -14.94 -5.03 -14.22
CA SER A 344 -15.56 -4.52 -15.46
C SER A 344 -14.70 -3.47 -16.16
N ARG A 345 -13.84 -2.78 -15.41
CA ARG A 345 -12.90 -1.78 -15.90
C ARG A 345 -11.45 -2.24 -15.84
N TYR A 346 -11.10 -2.99 -14.80
CA TYR A 346 -9.77 -3.52 -14.56
C TYR A 346 -9.82 -5.06 -14.55
N PRO A 347 -10.01 -5.70 -15.70
CA PRO A 347 -10.26 -7.15 -15.78
C PRO A 347 -9.10 -7.98 -15.21
N ASP A 348 -7.87 -7.47 -15.30
CA ASP A 348 -6.66 -8.13 -14.81
C ASP A 348 -6.27 -7.70 -13.39
N SER A 349 -7.12 -6.90 -12.72
CA SER A 349 -6.88 -6.55 -11.32
C SER A 349 -7.00 -7.78 -10.42
N ARG A 350 -6.14 -7.83 -9.40
CA ARG A 350 -6.11 -8.90 -8.40
C ARG A 350 -6.06 -8.27 -7.02
N ILE A 351 -6.83 -8.84 -6.10
CA ILE A 351 -6.82 -8.48 -4.69
C ILE A 351 -6.33 -9.70 -3.93
N ASP A 352 -5.30 -9.49 -3.14
CA ASP A 352 -4.78 -10.44 -2.18
C ASP A 352 -5.07 -9.91 -0.78
N ALA A 353 -6.00 -10.55 -0.10
CA ALA A 353 -6.55 -10.10 1.17
C ALA A 353 -6.40 -11.17 2.24
N TYR A 354 -6.23 -10.73 3.48
CA TYR A 354 -6.06 -11.59 4.64
C TYR A 354 -6.85 -11.03 5.83
N LEU A 355 -7.62 -11.90 6.48
CA LEU A 355 -8.32 -11.63 7.74
C LEU A 355 -7.51 -12.22 8.91
N PHE A 356 -7.28 -11.42 9.94
CA PHE A 356 -6.50 -11.78 11.13
C PHE A 356 -7.41 -12.28 12.27
N THR A 357 -6.80 -12.97 13.23
CA THR A 357 -7.48 -13.53 14.40
C THR A 357 -7.08 -12.75 15.65
N PRO A 358 -8.02 -12.36 16.52
CA PRO A 358 -9.48 -12.51 16.39
C PRO A 358 -10.14 -11.51 15.43
N CYS A 359 -9.41 -10.48 15.01
CA CYS A 359 -9.87 -9.44 14.11
C CYS A 359 -8.70 -8.73 13.45
N GLY A 360 -9.00 -7.89 12.47
CA GLY A 360 -8.02 -7.15 11.69
C GLY A 360 -8.02 -7.61 10.25
N PHE A 361 -7.67 -6.73 9.33
CA PHE A 361 -7.71 -7.04 7.91
C PHE A 361 -6.60 -6.31 7.15
N SER A 362 -6.03 -6.97 6.14
CA SER A 362 -5.08 -6.35 5.23
C SER A 362 -5.31 -6.83 3.81
N ALA A 363 -5.20 -5.93 2.85
CA ALA A 363 -5.31 -6.27 1.44
C ALA A 363 -4.33 -5.48 0.57
N ASN A 364 -3.84 -6.14 -0.47
CA ASN A 364 -3.09 -5.55 -1.56
C ASN A 364 -3.85 -5.75 -2.86
N GLY A 365 -4.07 -4.67 -3.58
CA GLY A 365 -4.55 -4.68 -4.95
C GLY A 365 -3.41 -4.45 -5.92
N VAL A 366 -3.29 -5.31 -6.93
CA VAL A 366 -2.47 -5.09 -8.11
C VAL A 366 -3.42 -4.74 -9.26
N VAL A 367 -3.26 -3.56 -9.83
CA VAL A 367 -4.21 -2.96 -10.77
C VAL A 367 -3.50 -2.60 -12.08
N PRO A 368 -3.38 -3.54 -13.04
CA PRO A 368 -2.84 -3.23 -14.36
C PRO A 368 -3.66 -2.15 -15.06
N ALA A 369 -2.99 -1.20 -15.69
CA ALA A 369 -3.67 -0.15 -16.44
C ALA A 369 -4.45 -0.77 -17.64
N PRO A 370 -5.72 -0.40 -17.85
CA PRO A 370 -6.53 -0.97 -18.92
C PRO A 370 -6.01 -0.67 -20.34
N ASP A 371 -5.15 0.35 -20.48
CA ASP A 371 -4.54 0.73 -21.75
C ASP A 371 -3.31 -0.13 -22.12
N GLY A 372 -2.84 -0.97 -21.19
CA GLY A 372 -1.63 -1.80 -21.33
C GLY A 372 -0.34 -1.00 -21.51
N LYS A 373 -0.34 0.30 -21.26
CA LYS A 373 0.79 1.22 -21.50
C LYS A 373 1.20 1.99 -20.26
N SER A 374 0.25 2.30 -19.39
CA SER A 374 0.50 3.08 -18.17
C SER A 374 1.05 2.23 -17.01
N GLY A 375 1.44 0.99 -17.29
CA GLY A 375 2.03 0.06 -16.35
C GLY A 375 1.01 -0.52 -15.35
N THR A 376 1.51 -1.00 -14.22
CA THR A 376 0.69 -1.59 -13.15
C THR A 376 0.69 -0.69 -11.92
N HIS A 377 -0.50 -0.38 -11.45
CA HIS A 377 -0.76 0.40 -10.24
C HIS A 377 -1.06 -0.52 -9.05
N TYR A 378 -1.18 0.06 -7.86
CA TYR A 378 -1.56 -0.65 -6.66
C TYR A 378 -2.61 0.09 -5.85
N PHE A 379 -3.25 -0.66 -4.96
CA PHE A 379 -3.80 -0.09 -3.75
C PHE A 379 -3.49 -1.00 -2.55
N THR A 380 -3.59 -0.47 -1.35
CA THR A 380 -3.49 -1.27 -0.12
C THR A 380 -4.42 -0.74 0.96
N VAL A 381 -4.91 -1.64 1.81
CA VAL A 381 -5.83 -1.35 2.90
C VAL A 381 -5.42 -2.12 4.14
N HIS A 382 -5.22 -1.43 5.27
CA HIS A 382 -5.00 -2.05 6.58
C HIS A 382 -6.08 -1.58 7.56
N VAL A 383 -6.62 -2.50 8.37
CA VAL A 383 -7.75 -2.24 9.27
C VAL A 383 -7.46 -2.78 10.66
N THR A 384 -7.60 -1.91 11.64
CA THR A 384 -7.62 -2.17 13.09
C THR A 384 -9.02 -1.85 13.59
N PRO A 385 -9.93 -2.83 13.69
CA PRO A 385 -11.35 -2.57 13.91
C PRO A 385 -11.72 -2.25 15.37
N GLU A 386 -10.84 -2.47 16.34
CA GLU A 386 -11.20 -2.40 17.75
C GLU A 386 -11.65 -0.99 18.18
N PRO A 387 -12.81 -0.82 18.83
CA PRO A 387 -13.41 0.49 19.10
C PRO A 387 -12.50 1.49 19.83
N GLN A 388 -11.70 1.01 20.78
CA GLN A 388 -10.80 1.86 21.58
C GLN A 388 -9.62 2.45 20.78
N CYS A 389 -9.28 1.87 19.63
CA CYS A 389 -8.17 2.28 18.80
C CYS A 389 -8.47 2.17 17.31
N SER A 390 -9.75 2.27 16.93
CA SER A 390 -10.20 1.96 15.59
C SER A 390 -9.52 2.85 14.56
N TYR A 391 -8.99 2.20 13.53
CA TYR A 391 -8.19 2.82 12.47
C TYR A 391 -8.31 2.01 11.18
N ALA A 392 -8.40 2.71 10.05
CA ALA A 392 -8.26 2.09 8.74
C ALA A 392 -7.46 3.00 7.82
N SER A 393 -6.67 2.42 6.94
CA SER A 393 -5.94 3.12 5.90
C SER A 393 -6.36 2.62 4.53
N PHE A 394 -6.33 3.51 3.54
CA PHE A 394 -6.40 3.16 2.13
C PHE A 394 -5.37 4.00 1.40
N GLU A 395 -4.57 3.37 0.55
CA GLU A 395 -3.57 4.04 -0.27
C GLU A 395 -3.61 3.50 -1.68
N THR A 396 -3.43 4.36 -2.68
CA THR A 396 -3.42 3.95 -4.09
C THR A 396 -2.62 4.92 -4.95
N ASN A 397 -2.03 4.40 -6.02
CA ASN A 397 -1.41 5.20 -7.07
C ASN A 397 -2.12 5.08 -8.44
N VAL A 398 -3.37 4.62 -8.47
CA VAL A 398 -4.15 4.56 -9.70
C VAL A 398 -4.53 6.00 -10.10
N PRO A 399 -4.15 6.48 -11.30
CA PRO A 399 -4.39 7.86 -11.69
C PRO A 399 -5.87 8.16 -11.86
N HIS A 400 -6.39 9.11 -11.09
CA HIS A 400 -7.83 9.36 -11.02
C HIS A 400 -8.37 10.06 -12.28
N ALA A 401 -7.55 10.91 -12.90
CA ALA A 401 -7.91 11.60 -14.14
C ALA A 401 -8.11 10.64 -15.32
N GLN A 402 -7.36 9.53 -15.35
CA GLN A 402 -7.42 8.51 -16.40
C GLN A 402 -8.44 7.40 -16.06
N SER A 403 -8.70 7.19 -14.77
CA SER A 403 -9.68 6.24 -14.27
C SER A 403 -11.13 6.71 -14.34
N GLY A 404 -11.48 7.86 -14.91
CA GLY A 404 -12.88 8.29 -15.19
C GLY A 404 -13.85 8.35 -13.99
N ARG A 405 -13.41 7.92 -12.80
CA ARG A 405 -13.90 8.23 -11.47
C ARG A 405 -12.99 9.31 -10.93
N GLU A 406 -13.55 10.34 -10.35
CA GLU A 406 -12.74 11.39 -9.76
C GLU A 406 -12.24 10.97 -8.38
N THR A 407 -11.17 11.60 -7.89
CA THR A 407 -10.62 11.36 -6.55
C THR A 407 -11.70 11.38 -5.46
N ALA A 408 -12.68 12.29 -5.58
CA ALA A 408 -13.82 12.38 -4.66
C ALA A 408 -14.71 11.13 -4.65
N ASP A 409 -14.87 10.44 -5.79
CA ASP A 409 -15.67 9.22 -5.89
C ASP A 409 -14.96 8.04 -5.21
N ILE A 410 -13.63 7.95 -5.34
CA ILE A 410 -12.82 6.94 -4.63
C ILE A 410 -12.88 7.21 -3.13
N VAL A 411 -12.62 8.46 -2.71
CA VAL A 411 -12.69 8.85 -1.30
C VAL A 411 -14.06 8.55 -0.72
N LYS A 412 -15.14 8.91 -1.41
CA LYS A 412 -16.50 8.59 -0.98
C LYS A 412 -16.71 7.09 -0.82
N HIS A 413 -16.32 6.29 -1.82
CA HIS A 413 -16.51 4.83 -1.78
C HIS A 413 -15.77 4.24 -0.59
N VAL A 414 -14.47 4.53 -0.44
CA VAL A 414 -13.67 4.02 0.69
C VAL A 414 -14.25 4.45 2.03
N VAL A 415 -14.62 5.71 2.19
CA VAL A 415 -15.23 6.22 3.44
C VAL A 415 -16.60 5.58 3.69
N ASP A 416 -17.35 5.19 2.67
CA ASP A 416 -18.62 4.48 2.81
C ASP A 416 -18.46 3.04 3.31
N ILE A 417 -17.30 2.40 3.09
CA ILE A 417 -16.98 1.06 3.62
C ILE A 417 -16.87 1.13 5.15
N PHE A 418 -16.16 2.12 5.67
CA PHE A 418 -15.75 2.19 7.08
C PHE A 418 -16.57 3.15 7.95
N LYS A 419 -17.25 4.12 7.34
CA LYS A 419 -18.04 5.17 8.01
C LYS A 419 -17.33 5.87 9.19
N PRO A 420 -16.06 6.30 9.05
CA PRO A 420 -15.30 6.88 10.15
C PRO A 420 -15.94 8.13 10.75
N GLY A 421 -15.70 8.41 12.03
CA GLY A 421 -16.02 9.70 12.64
C GLY A 421 -15.13 10.82 12.09
N ARG A 422 -13.88 10.50 11.75
CA ARG A 422 -12.86 11.44 11.28
C ARG A 422 -11.94 10.79 10.25
N PHE A 423 -11.51 11.54 9.24
CA PHE A 423 -10.49 11.06 8.32
C PHE A 423 -9.66 12.19 7.71
N THR A 424 -8.44 11.85 7.31
CA THR A 424 -7.54 12.72 6.54
C THR A 424 -7.33 12.17 5.15
N VAL A 425 -7.20 13.07 4.17
CA VAL A 425 -6.82 12.75 2.79
C VAL A 425 -5.53 13.46 2.46
N THR A 426 -4.53 12.70 2.02
CA THR A 426 -3.28 13.22 1.48
C THR A 426 -3.21 12.87 0.00
N LEU A 427 -3.04 13.87 -0.85
CA LEU A 427 -2.89 13.68 -2.29
C LEU A 427 -1.54 14.29 -2.71
N PHE A 428 -0.64 13.44 -3.22
CA PHE A 428 0.58 13.84 -3.90
C PHE A 428 0.35 13.75 -5.40
N GLU A 429 0.50 14.87 -6.11
CA GLU A 429 0.47 14.92 -7.58
C GLU A 429 1.81 15.45 -8.07
N ALA A 430 2.48 14.72 -8.95
CA ALA A 430 3.68 15.22 -9.62
C ALA A 430 3.35 16.41 -10.52
N LYS A 431 4.23 17.41 -10.51
CA LYS A 431 4.07 18.61 -11.34
C LYS A 431 4.43 18.29 -12.79
N PRO A 432 3.62 18.73 -13.77
CA PRO A 432 4.02 18.66 -15.16
C PRO A 432 5.25 19.55 -15.38
N VAL A 433 6.28 19.04 -16.07
CA VAL A 433 7.43 19.86 -16.46
C VAL A 433 6.93 20.93 -17.42
N MET A 434 7.08 22.20 -17.04
CA MET A 434 6.65 23.33 -17.87
C MET A 434 7.40 23.33 -19.20
N ALA A 435 6.75 22.85 -20.26
CA ALA A 435 7.12 23.23 -21.61
C ALA A 435 6.91 24.74 -21.74
N THR A 436 7.91 25.45 -22.22
CA THR A 436 8.04 26.92 -22.30
C THR A 436 7.04 27.63 -23.22
N GLU A 437 5.79 27.18 -23.29
CA GLU A 437 4.73 27.84 -24.05
C GLU A 437 3.47 27.97 -23.18
N GLU A 438 3.27 29.17 -22.61
CA GLU A 438 1.98 29.63 -22.06
C GLU A 438 0.88 29.37 -23.09
N SER A 439 0.18 28.25 -22.97
CA SER A 439 -0.78 27.79 -23.97
C SER A 439 -2.12 27.47 -23.31
N LEU A 440 -3.18 27.40 -24.12
CA LEU A 440 -4.57 27.16 -23.72
C LEU A 440 -4.78 25.87 -22.88
N SER A 441 -3.77 25.01 -22.76
CA SER A 441 -3.73 23.83 -21.89
C SER A 441 -3.71 24.19 -20.41
N GLU A 442 -2.94 25.20 -19.99
CA GLU A 442 -2.85 25.62 -18.58
C GLU A 442 -4.20 26.12 -18.06
N LYS A 443 -4.92 26.92 -18.84
CA LYS A 443 -6.26 27.43 -18.47
C LYS A 443 -7.31 26.32 -18.36
N LYS A 444 -7.17 25.23 -19.13
CA LYS A 444 -8.04 24.05 -19.01
C LYS A 444 -7.68 23.21 -17.80
N TYR A 445 -6.38 22.98 -17.57
CA TYR A 445 -5.86 22.26 -16.41
C TYR A 445 -6.31 22.92 -15.10
N ASP A 446 -6.18 24.24 -15.02
CA ASP A 446 -6.58 25.05 -13.86
C ASP A 446 -8.10 24.98 -13.61
N ARG A 447 -8.92 25.07 -14.67
CA ARG A 447 -10.38 24.91 -14.55
C ARG A 447 -10.79 23.49 -14.11
N SER A 448 -10.14 22.43 -14.60
CA SER A 448 -10.40 21.06 -14.14
C SER A 448 -9.92 20.84 -12.70
N ALA A 449 -8.77 21.40 -12.32
CA ALA A 449 -8.26 21.34 -10.96
C ALA A 449 -9.21 22.03 -9.96
N ILE A 450 -9.79 23.18 -10.33
CA ILE A 450 -10.80 23.88 -9.54
C ILE A 450 -12.06 23.01 -9.35
N LEU A 451 -12.55 22.36 -10.41
CA LEU A 451 -13.73 21.48 -10.31
C LEU A 451 -13.46 20.24 -9.45
N ARG A 452 -12.30 19.61 -9.61
CA ARG A 452 -11.85 18.48 -8.76
C ARG A 452 -11.75 18.91 -7.29
N ALA A 453 -11.16 20.07 -7.04
CA ALA A 453 -11.06 20.63 -5.70
C ALA A 453 -12.45 20.90 -5.10
N GLN A 454 -13.39 21.47 -5.86
CA GLN A 454 -14.75 21.74 -5.40
C GLN A 454 -15.52 20.49 -4.96
N LYS A 455 -15.36 19.37 -5.66
CA LYS A 455 -16.01 18.11 -5.26
C LYS A 455 -15.41 17.53 -3.99
N MET A 456 -14.10 17.69 -3.80
CA MET A 456 -13.43 17.34 -2.54
C MET A 456 -13.88 18.23 -1.36
N GLU A 457 -14.46 19.41 -1.60
CA GLU A 457 -15.01 20.23 -0.51
C GLU A 457 -16.28 19.61 0.10
N ASN A 458 -17.01 18.76 -0.63
CA ASN A 458 -18.30 18.22 -0.22
C ASN A 458 -18.35 16.69 -0.34
N ILE A 459 -17.72 15.99 0.60
CA ILE A 459 -17.89 14.54 0.76
C ILE A 459 -19.20 14.28 1.52
N PRO A 460 -20.18 13.53 0.96
CA PRO A 460 -21.49 13.34 1.59
C PRO A 460 -21.39 12.76 3.01
N GLY A 461 -22.08 13.39 3.97
CA GLY A 461 -22.04 12.97 5.38
C GLY A 461 -20.88 13.56 6.20
N TYR A 462 -19.97 14.30 5.56
CA TYR A 462 -18.78 14.87 6.19
C TYR A 462 -18.63 16.35 5.89
N ARG A 463 -18.03 17.07 6.83
CA ARG A 463 -17.60 18.46 6.67
C ARG A 463 -16.07 18.49 6.59
N ARG A 464 -15.53 19.23 5.61
CA ARG A 464 -14.10 19.52 5.57
C ARG A 464 -13.76 20.55 6.65
N VAL A 465 -12.82 20.22 7.53
CA VAL A 465 -12.35 21.10 8.61
C VAL A 465 -11.12 21.87 8.16
N ASP A 466 -10.10 21.18 7.63
CA ASP A 466 -8.86 21.81 7.18
C ASP A 466 -8.52 21.45 5.73
N ARG A 467 -7.80 22.35 5.06
CA ARG A 467 -7.20 22.14 3.74
C ARG A 467 -5.88 22.88 3.71
N ILE A 468 -4.80 22.17 3.46
CA ILE A 468 -3.46 22.71 3.39
C ILE A 468 -2.87 22.26 2.06
N VAL A 469 -2.27 23.20 1.34
CA VAL A 469 -1.56 22.94 0.09
C VAL A 469 -0.10 23.29 0.32
N HIS A 470 0.78 22.34 0.02
CA HIS A 470 2.22 22.53 0.05
C HIS A 470 2.77 22.35 -1.36
N ASP A 471 3.52 23.36 -1.79
CA ASP A 471 4.36 23.28 -2.97
C ASP A 471 5.69 22.63 -2.56
N LEU A 472 5.97 21.45 -3.09
CA LEU A 472 7.20 20.70 -2.88
C LEU A 472 7.94 20.57 -4.21
N ASP A 473 9.25 20.32 -4.15
CA ASP A 473 10.08 20.20 -5.36
C ASP A 473 9.58 19.07 -6.27
N GLY A 474 8.96 19.44 -7.39
CA GLY A 474 8.34 18.53 -8.36
C GLY A 474 6.98 17.94 -7.96
N TYR A 475 6.39 18.31 -6.81
CA TYR A 475 5.10 17.75 -6.35
C TYR A 475 4.20 18.82 -5.72
N ASP A 476 2.92 18.74 -6.00
CA ASP A 476 1.88 19.41 -5.21
C ASP A 476 1.32 18.43 -4.19
N LEU A 477 1.35 18.84 -2.92
CA LEU A 477 0.79 18.09 -1.81
C LEU A 477 -0.47 18.78 -1.30
N VAL A 478 -1.60 18.09 -1.34
CA VAL A 478 -2.86 18.57 -0.75
C VAL A 478 -3.27 17.68 0.41
N PHE A 479 -3.24 18.24 1.61
CA PHE A 479 -3.75 17.64 2.83
C PHE A 479 -5.14 18.18 3.13
N ARG A 480 -6.09 17.29 3.47
CA ARG A 480 -7.44 17.65 3.91
C ARG A 480 -7.82 16.85 5.14
N TYR A 481 -8.57 17.47 6.03
CA TYR A 481 -9.12 16.82 7.22
C TYR A 481 -10.64 16.98 7.23
N TYR A 482 -11.34 15.89 7.55
CA TYR A 482 -12.80 15.80 7.53
C TYR A 482 -13.33 15.22 8.84
N GLU A 483 -14.51 15.69 9.23
CA GLU A 483 -15.29 15.17 10.35
C GLU A 483 -16.68 14.81 9.89
N ARG A 484 -17.26 13.75 10.46
CA ARG A 484 -18.65 13.36 10.19
C ARG A 484 -19.60 14.44 10.69
N ASN A 485 -20.71 14.68 10.00
CA ASN A 485 -21.62 15.79 10.31
C ASN A 485 -22.28 15.68 11.69
N ASP A 486 -22.46 14.45 12.18
CA ASP A 486 -23.01 14.13 13.50
C ASP A 486 -21.91 13.96 14.57
N TRP A 487 -20.64 14.17 14.21
CA TRP A 487 -19.52 14.09 15.15
C TRP A 487 -19.66 15.17 16.21
N LYS A 488 -19.93 14.75 17.46
CA LYS A 488 -20.16 15.66 18.59
C LYS A 488 -18.87 16.11 19.28
N GLY A 489 -17.71 15.72 18.75
CA GLY A 489 -16.42 15.87 19.43
C GLY A 489 -16.26 14.87 20.59
N GLY A 490 -15.02 14.59 20.93
CA GLY A 490 -14.63 13.75 22.07
C GLY A 490 -13.43 14.36 22.81
N ALA A 491 -13.03 13.76 23.92
CA ALA A 491 -11.72 14.06 24.50
C ALA A 491 -10.64 13.73 23.45
N PRO A 492 -9.56 14.52 23.32
CA PRO A 492 -8.45 14.19 22.43
C PRO A 492 -7.98 12.77 22.73
N ARG A 493 -7.81 11.95 21.69
CA ARG A 493 -7.26 10.60 21.88
C ARG A 493 -5.85 10.72 22.47
N ILE A 494 -5.38 9.67 23.13
CA ILE A 494 -3.97 9.58 23.54
C ILE A 494 -3.10 9.85 22.28
N GLY A 495 -2.09 10.71 22.38
CA GLY A 495 -1.28 11.12 21.22
C GLY A 495 -1.81 12.30 20.37
N GLU A 496 -3.02 12.81 20.62
CA GLU A 496 -3.54 14.06 20.02
C GLU A 496 -3.27 15.31 20.90
N TYR A 497 -2.57 15.15 22.03
CA TYR A 497 -2.29 16.20 23.04
C TYR A 497 -1.10 17.10 22.72
#